data_AF-A0A9X6GGS3-F1
#
_entry.id   AF-A0A9X6GGS3-F1
#
_cell.length_a   1.000
_cell.length_b   1.000
_cell.length_c   1.000
_cell.angle_alpha   90.00
_cell.angle_beta   90.00
_cell.angle_gamma   90.00
#
_symmetry.space_group_name_H-M   'P 1'
#
loop_
_entity.id
_entity.type
_entity.pdbx_description
1 polymer ?
#
loop_
_entity_poly.entity_id
_entity_poly.type
_entity_poly.pdbx_seq_one_letter_code
_entity_poly.pdbx_strand_id
1 'polypeptide(L)'
;MTKSVLIKDLQKKQILEEFLQHCEQKQVEALKKNDPYQFCIWIKEARLARRELAALCRAKEKYDEERARIQGIVRRLRSVGVNADVVERVHGITFFEECV
;
A
#
# COMPACT_ATOMS: atom_id res chain seq x y z
N MET A 1 -2.33 -1.87 14.13
CA MET A 1 -2.73 -1.11 12.93
C MET A 1 -2.67 -2.04 11.74
N THR A 2 -3.81 -2.34 11.13
CA THR A 2 -3.87 -3.00 9.82
C THR A 2 -3.24 -2.06 8.81
N LYS A 3 -2.16 -2.48 8.15
CA LYS A 3 -1.55 -1.69 7.08
C LYS A 3 -2.49 -1.71 5.87
N SER A 4 -3.18 -0.59 5.65
CA SER A 4 -4.04 -0.39 4.50
C SER A 4 -3.21 -0.01 3.27
N VAL A 5 -3.79 -0.22 2.09
CA VAL A 5 -3.24 0.22 0.80
C VAL A 5 -4.27 1.11 0.12
N LEU A 6 -3.90 1.80 -0.95
CA LEU A 6 -4.86 2.55 -1.76
C LEU A 6 -5.80 1.56 -2.46
N ILE A 7 -7.06 1.98 -2.73
CA ILE A 7 -8.04 1.10 -3.41
C ILE A 7 -7.52 0.56 -4.74
N LYS A 8 -6.85 1.41 -5.53
CA LYS A 8 -6.23 1.00 -6.80
C LYS A 8 -5.20 -0.11 -6.65
N ASP A 9 -4.57 -0.21 -5.48
CA ASP A 9 -3.53 -1.18 -5.16
C ASP A 9 -4.08 -2.41 -4.44
N LEU A 10 -5.39 -2.49 -4.20
CA LEU A 10 -6.02 -3.54 -3.40
C LEU A 10 -5.91 -4.91 -4.09
N GLN A 11 -6.14 -4.95 -5.41
CA GLN A 11 -5.92 -6.16 -6.22
C GLN A 11 -4.44 -6.58 -6.19
N LYS A 12 -3.53 -5.62 -6.31
CA LYS A 12 -2.08 -5.90 -6.28
C LYS A 12 -1.64 -6.43 -4.93
N LYS A 13 -2.16 -5.85 -3.83
CA LYS A 13 -1.96 -6.37 -2.47
C LYS A 13 -2.41 -7.82 -2.37
N GLN A 14 -3.61 -8.13 -2.84
CA GLN A 14 -4.15 -9.49 -2.78
C GLN A 14 -3.27 -10.48 -3.54
N ILE A 15 -2.83 -10.14 -4.76
CA ILE A 15 -1.89 -10.97 -5.54
C ILE A 15 -0.59 -11.21 -4.77
N LEU A 16 -0.03 -10.18 -4.13
CA LEU A 16 1.20 -10.30 -3.35
C LEU A 16 1.01 -11.17 -2.10
N GLU A 17 -0.13 -11.06 -1.42
CA GLU A 17 -0.46 -11.88 -0.25
C GLU A 17 -0.64 -13.36 -0.63
N GLU A 18 -1.35 -13.65 -1.73
CA GLU A 18 -1.49 -15.00 -2.27
C GLU A 18 -0.13 -15.57 -2.73
N PHE A 19 0.69 -14.76 -3.39
CA PHE A 19 2.04 -15.16 -3.80
C PHE A 19 2.96 -15.47 -2.61
N LEU A 20 2.81 -14.74 -1.50
CA LEU A 20 3.56 -15.04 -0.28
C LEU A 20 3.18 -16.39 0.32
N GLN A 21 1.89 -16.74 0.33
CA GLN A 21 1.43 -18.07 0.74
C GLN A 21 1.99 -19.16 -0.19
N HIS A 22 2.01 -18.91 -1.50
CA HIS A 22 2.63 -19.83 -2.45
C HIS A 22 4.13 -20.02 -2.18
N CYS A 23 4.86 -18.94 -1.92
CA CYS A 23 6.29 -19.02 -1.59
C CYS A 23 6.54 -19.86 -0.33
N GLU A 24 5.70 -19.71 0.70
CA GLU A 24 5.81 -20.49 1.95
C GLU A 24 5.60 -21.99 1.70
N GLN A 25 4.57 -22.35 0.92
CA GLN A 25 4.36 -23.74 0.51
C GLN A 25 5.57 -24.31 -0.23
N LYS A 26 6.14 -23.53 -1.16
CA LYS A 26 7.32 -23.95 -1.94
C LYS A 26 8.59 -24.07 -1.11
N GLN A 27 8.77 -23.21 -0.10
CA GLN A 27 9.86 -23.34 0.87
C GLN A 27 9.74 -24.67 1.65
N VAL A 28 8.54 -25.01 2.13
CA VAL A 28 8.29 -26.29 2.82
C VAL A 28 8.55 -27.49 1.89
N GLU A 29 8.10 -27.44 0.64
CA GLU A 29 8.38 -28.49 -0.35
C GLU A 29 9.89 -28.67 -0.60
N ALA A 30 10.63 -27.57 -0.74
CA ALA A 30 12.07 -27.60 -0.96
C ALA A 30 12.82 -28.22 0.24
N LEU A 31 12.40 -27.89 1.47
CA LEU A 31 12.94 -28.51 2.68
C LEU A 31 12.68 -30.02 2.72
N LYS A 32 11.46 -30.46 2.39
CA LYS A 32 11.12 -31.90 2.33
C LYS A 32 11.95 -32.67 1.31
N LYS A 33 12.32 -32.02 0.20
CA LYS A 33 13.16 -32.60 -0.86
C LYS A 33 14.66 -32.45 -0.59
N ASN A 34 15.05 -31.79 0.51
CA ASN A 34 16.42 -31.42 0.82
C ASN A 34 17.11 -30.67 -0.33
N ASP A 35 16.35 -29.76 -0.99
CA ASP A 35 16.82 -28.94 -2.11
C ASP A 35 17.11 -27.50 -1.62
N PRO A 36 18.36 -27.21 -1.20
CA PRO A 36 18.73 -25.90 -0.69
C PRO A 36 18.69 -24.81 -1.77
N TYR A 37 18.83 -25.18 -3.05
CA TYR A 37 18.83 -24.22 -4.14
C TYR A 37 17.42 -23.66 -4.36
N GLN A 38 16.42 -24.55 -4.47
CA GLN A 38 15.02 -24.15 -4.57
C GLN A 38 14.58 -23.38 -3.33
N PHE A 39 14.97 -23.83 -2.13
CA PHE A 39 14.65 -23.12 -0.90
C PHE A 39 15.15 -21.66 -0.94
N CYS A 40 16.40 -21.44 -1.35
CA CYS A 40 16.99 -20.11 -1.47
C CYS A 40 16.27 -19.22 -2.49
N ILE A 41 15.82 -19.78 -3.62
CA ILE A 41 15.01 -19.06 -4.62
C ILE A 41 13.71 -18.56 -3.98
N TRP A 42 12.95 -19.45 -3.34
CA TRP A 42 11.65 -19.08 -2.78
C TRP A 42 11.76 -18.10 -1.60
N ILE A 43 12.88 -18.09 -0.88
CA ILE A 43 13.17 -17.05 0.12
C ILE A 43 13.42 -15.69 -0.53
N LYS A 44 14.15 -15.64 -1.65
CA LYS A 44 14.40 -14.39 -2.39
C LYS A 44 13.12 -13.81 -2.97
N GLU A 45 12.30 -14.66 -3.60
CA GLU A 45 11.00 -14.25 -4.15
C GLU A 45 10.06 -13.72 -3.06
N ALA A 46 9.93 -14.44 -1.94
CA ALA A 46 9.14 -13.97 -0.81
C ALA A 46 9.66 -12.64 -0.25
N ARG A 47 10.98 -12.42 -0.26
CA ARG A 47 11.58 -11.13 0.17
C ARG A 47 11.20 -10.00 -0.78
N LEU A 48 11.20 -10.24 -2.08
CA LEU A 48 10.80 -9.24 -3.08
C LEU A 48 9.33 -8.87 -2.92
N ALA A 49 8.43 -9.86 -2.82
CA ALA A 49 7.01 -9.62 -2.62
C ALA A 49 6.71 -8.84 -1.32
N ARG A 50 7.39 -9.15 -0.21
CA ARG A 50 7.26 -8.38 1.05
C ARG A 50 7.72 -6.93 0.90
N ARG A 51 8.78 -6.68 0.12
CA ARG A 51 9.27 -5.31 -0.15
C ARG A 51 8.27 -4.52 -0.97
N GLU A 52 7.67 -5.15 -1.96
CA GLU A 52 6.67 -4.53 -2.81
C GLU A 52 5.40 -4.21 -2.01
N LEU A 53 4.92 -5.16 -1.19
CA LEU A 53 3.78 -4.92 -0.30
C LEU A 53 4.05 -3.77 0.67
N ALA A 54 5.26 -3.70 1.24
CA ALA A 54 5.66 -2.59 2.11
C ALA A 54 5.69 -1.24 1.36
N ALA A 55 6.05 -1.22 0.07
CA ALA A 55 6.03 0.00 -0.74
C ALA A 55 4.59 0.49 -0.97
N LEU A 56 3.64 -0.41 -1.22
CA LEU A 56 2.21 -0.05 -1.34
C LEU A 56 1.69 0.58 -0.04
N CYS A 57 2.02 0.00 1.11
CA CYS A 57 1.63 0.55 2.41
C CYS A 57 2.24 1.94 2.66
N ARG A 58 3.52 2.15 2.33
CA ARG A 58 4.16 3.49 2.48
C ARG A 58 3.56 4.52 1.54
N ALA A 59 3.18 4.13 0.32
CA ALA A 59 2.50 5.02 -0.61
C ALA A 59 1.15 5.48 -0.03
N LYS A 60 0.43 4.57 0.63
CA LYS A 60 -0.81 4.89 1.35
C LYS A 60 -0.58 5.83 2.53
N GLU A 61 0.42 5.56 3.36
CA GLU A 61 0.79 6.43 4.49
C GLU A 61 1.08 7.87 3.99
N LYS A 62 1.88 8.00 2.93
CA LYS A 62 2.18 9.31 2.32
C LYS A 62 0.92 10.00 1.78
N TYR A 63 0.06 9.26 1.10
CA TYR A 63 -1.22 9.77 0.60
C TYR A 63 -2.09 10.31 1.74
N ASP A 64 -2.20 9.56 2.84
CA ASP A 64 -3.01 9.95 4.00
C ASP A 64 -2.46 11.20 4.68
N GLU A 65 -1.14 11.32 4.80
CA GLU A 65 -0.52 12.54 5.32
C GLU A 65 -0.79 13.76 4.44
N GLU A 66 -0.65 13.62 3.12
CA GLU A 66 -0.93 14.71 2.17
C GLU A 66 -2.41 15.10 2.22
N ARG A 67 -3.31 14.12 2.23
CA ARG A 67 -4.75 14.35 2.38
C ARG A 67 -5.06 15.08 3.68
N ALA A 68 -4.50 14.65 4.82
CA ALA A 68 -4.68 15.31 6.10
C ALA A 68 -4.16 16.76 6.10
N ARG A 69 -3.00 17.01 5.47
CA ARG A 69 -2.43 18.35 5.31
C ARG A 69 -3.36 19.27 4.52
N ILE A 70 -3.88 18.81 3.39
CA ILE A 70 -4.77 19.61 2.53
C ILE A 70 -6.11 19.86 3.22
N GLN A 71 -6.69 18.86 3.92
CA GLN A 71 -7.88 19.07 4.76
C GLN A 71 -7.65 20.15 5.82
N GLY A 72 -6.47 20.16 6.44
CA GLY A 72 -6.08 21.21 7.38
C GLY A 72 -6.06 22.61 6.75
N ILE A 73 -5.55 22.73 5.52
CA ILE A 73 -5.54 23.99 4.77
C ILE A 73 -6.97 24.44 4.45
N VAL A 74 -7.79 23.56 3.88
CA VAL A 74 -9.20 23.84 3.54
C VAL A 74 -9.98 24.29 4.77
N ARG A 75 -9.84 23.60 5.91
CA ARG A 75 -10.50 23.98 7.18
C ARG A 75 -10.08 25.38 7.62
N ARG A 76 -8.78 25.70 7.55
CA ARG A 76 -8.28 27.04 7.89
C ARG A 76 -8.85 28.11 6.98
N LEU A 77 -8.84 27.91 5.66
CA LEU A 77 -9.41 28.85 4.70
C LEU A 77 -10.90 29.12 4.97
N ARG A 78 -11.69 28.05 5.17
CA ARG A 78 -13.11 28.17 5.52
C ARG A 78 -13.33 28.94 6.82
N SER A 79 -12.46 28.74 7.83
CA SER A 79 -12.58 29.45 9.12
C SER A 79 -12.37 30.96 9.03
N VAL A 80 -11.64 31.43 8.02
CA VAL A 80 -11.43 32.87 7.75
C VAL A 80 -12.38 33.42 6.67
N GLY A 81 -13.42 32.67 6.31
CA GLY A 81 -14.44 33.09 5.33
C GLY A 81 -14.00 32.97 3.86
N VAL A 82 -12.86 32.33 3.58
CA VAL A 82 -12.38 32.13 2.21
C VAL A 82 -13.02 30.89 1.59
N ASN A 83 -13.57 31.03 0.38
CA ASN A 83 -14.03 29.89 -0.41
C ASN A 83 -12.82 29.00 -0.78
N ALA A 84 -12.85 27.74 -0.35
CA ALA A 84 -11.80 26.75 -0.57
C ALA A 84 -12.13 25.71 -1.66
N ASP A 85 -13.22 25.87 -2.40
CA ASP A 85 -13.69 24.91 -3.41
C ASP A 85 -12.71 24.77 -4.58
N VAL A 86 -11.94 25.82 -4.87
CA VAL A 86 -10.84 25.77 -5.86
C VAL A 86 -9.71 24.88 -5.35
N VAL A 87 -9.36 24.96 -4.06
CA VAL A 87 -8.31 24.15 -3.44
C VAL A 87 -8.73 22.68 -3.40
N GLU A 88 -9.98 22.40 -3.02
CA GLU A 88 -10.52 21.03 -3.05
C GLU A 88 -10.52 20.43 -4.45
N ARG A 89 -10.91 21.21 -5.49
CA ARG A 89 -10.90 20.73 -6.88
C ARG A 89 -9.49 20.48 -7.42
N VAL A 90 -8.55 21.39 -7.19
CA VAL A 90 -7.15 21.23 -7.64
C VAL A 90 -6.52 20.00 -7.00
N HIS A 91 -6.84 19.72 -5.74
CA HIS A 91 -6.37 18.54 -5.03
C HIS A 91 -7.30 17.32 -5.15
N GLY A 92 -8.23 17.32 -6.12
CA GLY A 92 -9.25 16.26 -6.24
C GLY A 92 -8.68 14.84 -6.24
N ILE A 93 -7.53 14.61 -6.90
CA ILE A 93 -6.85 13.29 -6.90
C ILE A 93 -6.50 12.83 -5.47
N THR A 94 -6.09 13.76 -4.60
CA THR A 94 -5.76 13.51 -3.18
C THR A 94 -6.99 13.36 -2.29
N PHE A 95 -8.20 13.62 -2.80
CA PHE A 95 -9.45 13.52 -2.04
C PHE A 95 -10.37 12.38 -2.46
N PHE A 96 -10.32 11.99 -3.74
CA PHE A 96 -11.23 11.03 -4.35
C PHE A 96 -10.66 9.60 -4.47
N GLU A 97 -9.40 9.32 -4.08
CA GLU A 97 -9.03 7.91 -3.83
C GLU A 97 -9.66 7.50 -2.50
N GLU A 98 -10.86 6.93 -2.60
CA GLU A 98 -11.52 6.27 -1.48
C GLU A 98 -10.55 5.23 -0.88
N CYS A 99 -10.66 5.01 0.43
CA CYS A 99 -9.83 4.07 1.17
C CYS A 99 -10.78 3.10 1.86
N VAL A 100 -10.61 1.79 1.64
CA VAL A 100 -11.26 0.72 2.41
C VAL A 100 -10.24 0.09 3.34
#